data_AF-A0A7Z9ZPA8-F1
#
_entry.id   AF-A0A7Z9ZPA8-F1
#
_cell.length_a   1.000
_cell.length_b   1.000
_cell.length_c   1.000
_cell.angle_alpha   90.00
_cell.angle_beta   90.00
_cell.angle_gamma   90.00
#
_symmetry.space_group_name_H-M   'P 1'
#
loop_
_entity.id
_entity.type
_entity.pdbx_description
1 polymer ?
#
loop_
_entity_poly.entity_id
_entity_poly.type
_entity_poly.pdbx_seq_one_letter_code
_entity_poly.pdbx_strand_id
1 'polypeptide(L)'
;MQNKITKIREELQNGKIESLLISNLNNIWYLTGFSASFAKLLITKNEIILISDSRYSVNAQKLCNNLEIKYIEINSDKNFWNNICEKYEIKNIGIEADEVTVSGFNTLKKKCKNINFIETRNIIEKIRIKKSKDEIDILRKCAEIGDLSLQKVVERFKEGITEKELAWIFEKSAREIFGASGLSFDTIVAFAENSASPHHESSNKKLEKNTPILIDCGVKYKNYI
;
A
#
# COMPACT_ATOMS: atom_id res chain seq x y z
N MET A 1 -13.69 -1.69 8.89
CA MET A 1 -12.83 -2.88 9.12
C MET A 1 -13.63 -4.18 9.17
N GLN A 2 -14.64 -4.30 10.03
CA GLN A 2 -15.37 -5.56 10.27
C GLN A 2 -15.94 -6.23 9.01
N ASN A 3 -16.59 -5.47 8.11
CA ASN A 3 -17.07 -5.99 6.82
C ASN A 3 -15.95 -6.60 5.95
N LYS A 4 -14.75 -5.99 5.92
CA LYS A 4 -13.59 -6.51 5.19
C LYS A 4 -13.12 -7.85 5.77
N ILE A 5 -13.05 -7.94 7.10
CA ILE A 5 -12.62 -9.17 7.80
C ILE A 5 -13.64 -10.30 7.60
N THR A 6 -14.95 -10.01 7.63
CA THR A 6 -15.99 -11.00 7.35
C THR A 6 -15.81 -11.63 5.97
N LYS A 7 -15.63 -10.81 4.92
CA LYS A 7 -15.37 -11.30 3.55
C LYS A 7 -14.12 -12.16 3.45
N ILE A 8 -13.04 -11.78 4.15
CA ILE A 8 -11.82 -12.61 4.20
C ILE A 8 -12.14 -13.96 4.82
N ARG A 9 -12.83 -14.00 5.96
CA ARG A 9 -13.16 -15.25 6.66
C ARG A 9 -14.07 -16.16 5.83
N GLU A 10 -15.02 -15.60 5.08
CA GLU A 10 -15.86 -16.33 4.11
C GLU A 10 -15.01 -17.00 3.02
N GLU A 11 -14.05 -16.27 2.44
CA GLU A 11 -13.11 -16.83 1.45
C GLU A 11 -12.24 -17.95 2.04
N LEU A 12 -11.77 -17.80 3.29
CA LEU A 12 -10.96 -18.82 3.96
C LEU A 12 -11.75 -20.11 4.21
N GLN A 13 -13.02 -20.01 4.61
CA GLN A 13 -13.90 -21.17 4.83
C GLN A 13 -14.10 -21.98 3.54
N ASN A 14 -14.33 -21.30 2.41
CA ASN A 14 -14.48 -21.97 1.11
C ASN A 14 -13.22 -22.71 0.67
N GLY A 15 -12.04 -22.22 1.05
CA GLY A 15 -10.74 -22.77 0.67
C GLY A 15 -10.18 -23.86 1.59
N LYS A 16 -10.87 -24.25 2.67
CA LYS A 16 -10.31 -25.08 3.76
C LYS A 16 -9.05 -24.48 4.39
N ILE A 17 -8.94 -23.16 4.39
CA ILE A 17 -7.83 -22.43 4.99
C ILE A 17 -8.27 -21.95 6.38
N GLU A 18 -7.46 -22.18 7.41
CA GLU A 18 -7.84 -21.84 8.79
C GLU A 18 -7.42 -20.42 9.17
N SER A 19 -6.37 -19.92 8.54
CA SER A 19 -5.82 -18.59 8.78
C SER A 19 -5.12 -18.03 7.55
N LEU A 20 -5.02 -16.71 7.46
CA LEU A 20 -4.30 -16.00 6.40
C LEU A 20 -3.17 -15.18 7.02
N LEU A 21 -1.94 -15.42 6.57
CA LEU A 21 -0.77 -14.61 6.90
C LEU A 21 -0.52 -13.58 5.80
N ILE A 22 -0.83 -12.33 6.14
CA ILE A 22 -0.66 -11.18 5.26
C ILE A 22 0.71 -10.57 5.52
N SER A 23 1.48 -10.44 4.45
CA SER A 23 2.85 -9.95 4.40
C SER A 23 2.99 -8.65 3.63
N ASN A 24 2.06 -8.35 2.73
CA ASN A 24 2.04 -7.09 1.98
C ASN A 24 1.60 -5.94 2.90
N LEU A 25 2.47 -4.93 3.04
CA LEU A 25 2.24 -3.79 3.94
C LEU A 25 1.04 -2.93 3.52
N ASN A 26 0.74 -2.83 2.22
CA ASN A 26 -0.44 -2.11 1.74
C ASN A 26 -1.73 -2.83 2.14
N ASN A 27 -1.74 -4.16 2.13
CA ASN A 27 -2.88 -4.96 2.58
C ASN A 27 -3.04 -4.88 4.11
N ILE A 28 -1.95 -4.88 4.88
CA ILE A 28 -1.99 -4.66 6.33
C ILE A 28 -2.54 -3.27 6.64
N TRP A 29 -2.05 -2.24 5.96
CA TRP A 29 -2.56 -0.87 6.12
C TRP A 29 -4.03 -0.76 5.70
N TYR A 30 -4.43 -1.39 4.59
CA TYR A 30 -5.82 -1.36 4.12
C TYR A 30 -6.81 -1.95 5.13
N LEU A 31 -6.39 -2.97 5.86
CA LEU A 31 -7.23 -3.68 6.83
C LEU A 31 -7.22 -3.03 8.21
N THR A 32 -6.07 -2.49 8.64
CA THR A 32 -5.87 -2.07 10.03
C THR A 32 -5.59 -0.57 10.18
N GLY A 33 -5.15 0.11 9.13
CA GLY A 33 -4.60 1.47 9.17
C GLY A 33 -3.15 1.53 9.68
N PHE A 34 -2.55 0.39 10.03
CA PHE A 34 -1.19 0.34 10.56
C PHE A 34 -0.16 0.58 9.45
N SER A 35 0.73 1.54 9.67
CA SER A 35 1.81 1.90 8.75
C SER A 35 3.16 1.58 9.38
N ALA A 36 3.94 0.71 8.75
CA ALA A 36 5.26 0.30 9.22
C ALA A 36 6.13 -0.14 8.03
N SER A 37 7.45 -0.20 8.24
CA SER A 37 8.38 -0.83 7.30
C SER A 37 8.45 -2.34 7.47
N PHE A 38 7.93 -2.86 8.58
CA PHE A 38 7.86 -4.28 8.89
C PHE A 38 6.59 -4.57 9.67
N ALA A 39 5.77 -5.49 9.16
CA ALA A 39 4.58 -5.99 9.84
C ALA A 39 4.15 -7.32 9.21
N LYS A 40 3.45 -8.14 9.98
CA LYS A 40 2.63 -9.26 9.50
C LYS A 40 1.25 -9.16 10.15
N LEU A 41 0.20 -9.51 9.41
CA LEU A 41 -1.14 -9.61 9.96
C LEU A 41 -1.63 -11.04 9.80
N LEU A 42 -1.90 -11.71 10.92
CA LEU A 42 -2.47 -13.04 10.94
C LEU A 42 -3.96 -12.93 11.23
N ILE A 43 -4.79 -13.32 10.27
CA ILE A 43 -6.24 -13.39 10.44
C ILE A 43 -6.60 -14.86 10.62
N THR A 44 -7.17 -15.19 11.78
CA THR A 44 -7.73 -16.52 12.04
C THR A 44 -9.26 -16.47 11.95
N LYS A 45 -9.91 -17.61 12.15
CA LYS A 45 -11.38 -17.69 12.25
C LYS A 45 -11.98 -16.71 13.26
N ASN A 46 -11.28 -16.50 14.38
CA ASN A 46 -11.83 -15.74 15.52
C ASN A 46 -11.03 -14.47 15.83
N GLU A 47 -9.73 -14.46 15.53
CA GLU A 47 -8.79 -13.43 16.00
C GLU A 47 -8.13 -12.71 14.82
N ILE A 48 -7.63 -11.50 15.11
CA ILE A 48 -6.77 -10.74 14.23
C ILE A 48 -5.52 -10.39 15.04
N ILE A 49 -4.34 -10.76 14.55
CA ILE A 49 -3.09 -10.55 15.26
C ILE A 49 -2.15 -9.74 14.39
N LEU A 50 -1.79 -8.56 14.85
CA LEU A 50 -0.74 -7.73 14.27
C LEU A 50 0.60 -8.09 14.91
N ILE A 51 1.56 -8.49 14.08
CA ILE A 51 2.91 -8.85 14.48
C ILE A 51 3.89 -7.82 13.92
N SER A 52 4.65 -7.15 14.77
CA SER A 52 5.68 -6.17 14.36
C SER A 52 6.83 -6.17 15.36
N ASP A 53 7.94 -5.51 15.03
CA ASP A 53 9.08 -5.37 15.95
C ASP A 53 8.93 -4.17 16.91
N SER A 54 9.83 -4.12 17.90
CA SER A 54 9.83 -3.17 19.01
C SER A 54 9.80 -1.69 18.60
N ARG A 55 10.30 -1.35 17.40
CA ARG A 55 10.28 0.03 16.87
C ARG A 55 8.87 0.57 16.73
N TYR A 56 7.89 -0.31 16.55
CA TYR A 56 6.49 0.04 16.33
C TYR A 56 5.59 -0.25 17.52
N SER A 57 6.11 -0.79 18.63
CA SER A 57 5.32 -1.26 19.78
C SER A 57 4.30 -0.23 20.28
N VAL A 58 4.72 1.01 20.51
CA VAL A 58 3.85 2.11 20.97
C VAL A 58 2.70 2.38 19.99
N ASN A 59 3.01 2.54 18.71
CA ASN A 59 2.01 2.84 17.68
C ASN A 59 1.10 1.64 17.41
N ALA A 60 1.64 0.43 17.41
CA ALA A 60 0.90 -0.81 17.21
C ALA A 60 -0.08 -1.05 18.36
N GLN A 61 0.36 -0.91 19.62
CA GLN A 61 -0.51 -1.03 20.79
C GLN A 61 -1.62 0.02 20.79
N LYS A 62 -1.30 1.28 20.50
CA LYS A 62 -2.31 2.34 20.42
C LYS A 62 -3.39 2.02 19.39
N LEU A 63 -3.00 1.54 18.21
CA LEU A 63 -3.92 1.14 17.15
C LEU A 63 -4.72 -0.11 17.52
N CYS A 64 -4.05 -1.12 18.08
CA CYS A 64 -4.65 -2.40 18.49
C CYS A 64 -5.54 -2.29 19.73
N ASN A 65 -5.44 -1.24 20.55
CA ASN A 65 -6.38 -1.03 21.65
C ASN A 65 -7.70 -0.42 21.17
N ASN A 66 -7.66 0.31 20.05
CA ASN A 66 -8.84 0.93 19.45
C ASN A 66 -9.58 0.03 18.46
N LEU A 67 -8.94 -1.06 18.05
CA LEU A 67 -9.46 -2.05 17.11
C LEU A 67 -9.42 -3.40 17.81
N GLU A 68 -10.33 -4.33 17.54
CA GLU A 68 -10.26 -5.68 18.13
C GLU A 68 -9.12 -6.51 17.50
N ILE A 69 -7.87 -6.08 17.70
CA ILE A 69 -6.64 -6.66 17.15
C ILE A 69 -5.69 -6.93 18.30
N LYS A 70 -5.10 -8.13 18.33
CA LYS A 70 -4.03 -8.45 19.28
C LYS A 70 -2.68 -8.01 18.70
N TYR A 71 -1.91 -7.25 19.47
CA TYR A 71 -0.53 -6.96 19.13
C TYR A 71 0.40 -8.02 19.73
N ILE A 72 1.34 -8.53 18.92
CA ILE A 72 2.44 -9.37 19.39
C ILE A 72 3.75 -8.81 18.85
N GLU A 73 4.68 -8.51 19.74
CA GLU A 73 6.03 -8.12 19.33
C GLU A 73 6.81 -9.35 18.85
N ILE A 74 7.36 -9.28 17.64
CA ILE A 74 8.25 -10.33 17.15
C ILE A 74 9.62 -10.24 17.83
N ASN A 75 10.22 -11.40 18.09
CA ASN A 75 11.56 -11.50 18.65
C ASN A 75 12.40 -12.52 17.85
N SER A 76 13.66 -12.69 18.27
CA SER A 76 14.62 -13.59 17.63
C SER A 76 14.44 -15.07 18.00
N ASP A 77 13.44 -15.42 18.82
CA ASP A 77 13.16 -16.80 19.19
C ASP A 77 12.90 -17.64 17.94
N LYS A 78 13.64 -18.74 17.81
CA LYS A 78 13.50 -19.69 16.71
C LYS A 78 12.11 -20.34 16.71
N ASN A 79 11.49 -20.46 17.88
CA ASN A 79 10.18 -21.06 18.08
C ASN A 79 9.02 -20.05 17.98
N PHE A 80 9.29 -18.76 17.79
CA PHE A 80 8.25 -17.71 17.77
C PHE A 80 7.04 -18.10 16.88
N TRP A 81 7.31 -18.47 15.63
CA TRP A 81 6.24 -18.80 14.68
C TRP A 81 5.55 -20.14 14.98
N ASN A 82 6.28 -21.15 15.47
CA ASN A 82 5.66 -22.39 15.97
C ASN A 82 4.70 -22.10 17.13
N ASN A 83 5.16 -21.33 18.13
CA ASN A 83 4.36 -20.98 19.30
C ASN A 83 3.09 -20.20 18.91
N ILE A 84 3.18 -19.32 17.91
CA ILE A 84 1.99 -18.65 17.34
C ILE A 84 1.04 -19.68 16.72
N CYS A 85 1.54 -20.60 15.91
CA CYS A 85 0.68 -21.60 15.26
C CYS A 85 0.04 -22.54 16.29
N GLU A 86 0.79 -23.00 17.30
CA GLU A 86 0.28 -23.84 18.39
C GLU A 86 -0.78 -23.11 19.23
N LYS A 87 -0.49 -21.88 19.65
CA LYS A 87 -1.41 -21.07 20.47
C LYS A 87 -2.77 -20.84 19.80
N TYR A 88 -2.79 -20.71 18.48
CA TYR A 88 -4.01 -20.49 17.70
C TYR A 88 -4.50 -21.74 16.97
N GLU A 89 -3.96 -22.91 17.30
CA GLU A 89 -4.34 -24.22 16.74
C GLU A 89 -4.35 -24.27 15.21
N ILE A 90 -3.40 -23.56 14.59
CA ILE A 90 -3.29 -23.44 13.13
C ILE A 90 -2.57 -24.67 12.58
N LYS A 91 -3.16 -25.32 11.59
CA LYS A 91 -2.55 -26.38 10.77
C LYS A 91 -2.43 -25.95 9.31
N ASN A 92 -3.37 -25.15 8.82
CA ASN A 92 -3.42 -24.67 7.44
C ASN A 92 -3.36 -23.14 7.39
N ILE A 93 -2.30 -22.58 6.81
CA ILE A 93 -2.09 -21.14 6.70
C ILE A 93 -2.00 -20.71 5.24
N GLY A 94 -2.91 -19.83 4.83
CA GLY A 94 -2.84 -19.13 3.57
C GLY A 94 -1.72 -18.10 3.59
N ILE A 95 -0.99 -17.98 2.49
CA ILE A 95 0.02 -16.92 2.28
C ILE A 95 -0.27 -16.16 0.99
N GLU A 96 0.09 -14.88 0.95
CA GLU A 96 0.02 -14.06 -0.26
C GLU A 96 1.15 -14.47 -1.22
N ALA A 97 0.87 -15.43 -2.11
CA ALA A 97 1.90 -16.05 -2.96
C ALA A 97 2.59 -15.06 -3.91
N ASP A 98 1.87 -13.99 -4.31
CA ASP A 98 2.39 -12.96 -5.20
C ASP A 98 3.27 -11.92 -4.47
N GLU A 99 3.30 -11.97 -3.12
CA GLU A 99 3.91 -10.94 -2.26
C GLU A 99 5.00 -11.50 -1.34
N VAL A 100 4.89 -12.76 -0.95
CA VAL A 100 5.89 -13.42 -0.11
C VAL A 100 7.14 -13.74 -0.93
N THR A 101 8.31 -13.29 -0.46
CA THR A 101 9.56 -13.66 -1.11
C THR A 101 9.85 -15.15 -0.90
N VAL A 102 10.52 -15.79 -1.87
CA VAL A 102 10.96 -17.19 -1.76
C VAL A 102 11.77 -17.43 -0.49
N SER A 103 12.67 -16.49 -0.13
CA SER A 103 13.46 -16.56 1.10
C SER A 103 12.60 -16.46 2.36
N GLY A 104 11.63 -15.52 2.38
CA GLY A 104 10.68 -15.36 3.48
C GLY A 104 9.83 -16.62 3.68
N PHE A 105 9.31 -17.17 2.59
CA PHE A 105 8.53 -18.41 2.61
C PHE A 105 9.35 -19.60 3.13
N ASN A 106 10.56 -19.80 2.61
CA ASN A 106 11.45 -20.87 3.08
C ASN A 106 11.82 -20.72 4.56
N THR A 107 11.98 -19.48 5.04
CA THR A 107 12.23 -19.20 6.45
C THR A 107 11.02 -19.60 7.31
N LEU A 108 9.80 -19.22 6.89
CA LEU A 108 8.57 -19.62 7.59
C LEU A 108 8.41 -21.14 7.62
N LYS A 109 8.62 -21.82 6.48
CA LYS A 109 8.53 -23.29 6.40
C LYS A 109 9.53 -24.00 7.31
N LYS A 110 10.76 -23.49 7.44
CA LYS A 110 11.77 -24.01 8.38
C LYS A 110 11.38 -23.80 9.84
N LYS A 111 10.79 -22.64 10.15
CA LYS A 111 10.36 -22.27 11.50
C LYS A 111 9.03 -22.93 11.91
N CYS A 112 8.21 -23.36 10.96
CA CYS A 112 6.89 -23.95 11.16
C CYS A 112 6.79 -25.38 10.60
N LYS A 113 7.25 -26.38 11.37
CA LYS A 113 7.43 -27.75 10.85
C LYS A 113 6.14 -28.54 10.60
N ASN A 114 5.08 -28.26 11.35
CA ASN A 114 3.82 -29.00 11.30
C ASN A 114 2.69 -28.18 10.65
N ILE A 115 3.04 -27.22 9.80
CA ILE A 115 2.12 -26.30 9.16
C ILE A 115 2.09 -26.54 7.66
N ASN A 116 0.89 -26.73 7.14
CA ASN A 116 0.63 -26.75 5.72
C ASN A 116 0.42 -25.30 5.23
N PHE A 117 1.37 -24.81 4.44
CA PHE A 117 1.25 -23.49 3.81
C PHE A 117 0.52 -23.64 2.48
N ILE A 118 -0.55 -22.87 2.33
CA ILE A 118 -1.41 -22.87 1.14
C ILE A 118 -1.18 -21.57 0.40
N GLU A 119 -0.80 -21.66 -0.87
CA GLU A 119 -0.70 -20.48 -1.72
C GLU A 119 -2.08 -19.87 -1.95
N THR A 120 -2.23 -18.60 -1.60
CA THR A 120 -3.42 -17.81 -1.91
C THR A 120 -3.04 -16.61 -2.77
N ARG A 121 -3.96 -16.19 -3.63
CA ARG A 121 -3.76 -15.06 -4.54
C ARG A 121 -4.95 -14.14 -4.51
N ASN A 122 -4.70 -12.84 -4.49
CA ASN A 122 -5.69 -11.79 -4.70
C ASN A 122 -6.89 -11.77 -3.74
N ILE A 123 -6.79 -12.36 -2.53
CA ILE A 123 -7.92 -12.37 -1.58
C ILE A 123 -8.25 -10.94 -1.13
N ILE A 124 -7.24 -10.16 -0.75
CA ILE A 124 -7.43 -8.79 -0.26
C ILE A 124 -7.71 -7.84 -1.43
N GLU A 125 -7.05 -8.07 -2.56
CA GLU A 125 -7.17 -7.31 -3.80
C GLU A 125 -8.61 -7.33 -4.31
N LYS A 126 -9.27 -8.50 -4.32
CA LYS A 126 -10.70 -8.62 -4.69
C LYS A 126 -11.61 -7.73 -3.85
N ILE A 127 -11.28 -7.55 -2.56
CA ILE A 127 -12.02 -6.66 -1.67
C ILE A 127 -11.71 -5.19 -2.00
N ARG A 128 -10.43 -4.87 -2.24
CA ARG A 128 -9.93 -3.52 -2.60
C ARG A 128 -10.42 -3.03 -3.95
N ILE A 129 -10.89 -3.89 -4.85
CA ILE A 129 -11.47 -3.48 -6.14
C ILE A 129 -12.69 -2.59 -5.90
N LYS A 130 -13.59 -2.97 -4.98
CA LYS A 130 -14.81 -2.21 -4.65
C LYS A 130 -14.54 -1.24 -3.50
N LYS A 131 -14.34 0.04 -3.83
CA LYS A 131 -14.08 1.09 -2.85
C LYS A 131 -15.34 1.37 -2.04
N SER A 132 -15.19 1.56 -0.74
CA SER A 132 -16.23 2.14 0.11
C SER A 132 -16.44 3.63 -0.17
N LYS A 133 -17.52 4.21 0.36
CA LYS A 133 -17.81 5.64 0.22
C LYS A 133 -16.64 6.50 0.73
N ASP A 134 -16.11 6.19 1.90
CA ASP A 134 -14.98 6.92 2.49
C ASP A 134 -13.71 6.85 1.60
N GLU A 135 -13.45 5.69 0.99
CA GLU A 135 -12.33 5.55 0.04
C GLU A 135 -12.53 6.40 -1.21
N ILE A 136 -13.76 6.43 -1.75
CA ILE A 136 -14.10 7.28 -2.90
C ILE A 136 -13.95 8.75 -2.55
N ASP A 137 -14.36 9.17 -1.35
CA ASP A 137 -14.22 10.57 -0.92
C ASP A 137 -12.75 10.97 -0.77
N ILE A 138 -11.89 10.06 -0.31
CA ILE A 138 -10.43 10.29 -0.30
C ILE A 138 -9.87 10.37 -1.73
N LEU A 139 -10.30 9.48 -2.64
CA LEU A 139 -9.87 9.51 -4.05
C LEU A 139 -10.31 10.81 -4.76
N ARG A 140 -11.52 11.30 -4.49
CA ARG A 140 -11.98 12.61 -4.97
C ARG A 140 -11.06 13.73 -4.47
N LYS A 141 -10.63 13.65 -3.22
CA LYS A 141 -9.68 14.63 -2.68
C LYS A 141 -8.30 14.52 -3.34
N CYS A 142 -7.84 13.32 -3.71
CA CYS A 142 -6.62 13.15 -4.50
C CYS A 142 -6.75 13.88 -5.85
N ALA A 143 -7.85 13.65 -6.57
CA ALA A 143 -8.12 14.32 -7.85
C ALA A 143 -8.17 15.86 -7.69
N GLU A 144 -8.89 16.36 -6.69
CA GLU A 144 -8.98 17.81 -6.42
C GLU A 144 -7.59 18.44 -6.16
N ILE A 145 -6.75 17.78 -5.38
CA ILE A 145 -5.38 18.25 -5.13
C ILE A 145 -4.56 18.23 -6.41
N GLY A 146 -4.68 17.17 -7.22
CA GLY A 146 -4.04 17.06 -8.53
C GLY A 146 -4.44 18.20 -9.47
N ASP A 147 -5.74 18.46 -9.60
CA ASP A 147 -6.28 19.54 -10.45
C ASP A 147 -5.75 20.92 -10.04
N LEU A 148 -5.78 21.23 -8.74
CA LEU A 148 -5.27 22.50 -8.23
C LEU A 148 -3.75 22.64 -8.41
N SER A 149 -3.01 21.54 -8.29
CA SER A 149 -1.56 21.52 -8.52
C SER A 149 -1.23 21.72 -10.00
N LEU A 150 -2.00 21.10 -10.88
CA LEU A 150 -1.88 21.28 -12.33
C LEU A 150 -2.18 22.73 -12.75
N GLN A 151 -3.15 23.39 -12.12
CA GLN A 151 -3.38 24.83 -12.35
C GLN A 151 -2.12 25.66 -12.06
N LYS A 152 -1.37 25.32 -11.00
CA LYS A 152 -0.08 25.98 -10.69
C LYS A 152 1.00 25.70 -11.71
N VAL A 153 1.00 24.53 -12.34
CA VAL A 153 1.90 24.25 -13.46
C VAL A 153 1.53 25.15 -14.66
N VAL A 154 0.23 25.22 -14.99
CA VAL A 154 -0.27 25.99 -16.14
C VAL A 154 0.06 27.48 -16.00
N GLU A 155 -0.07 28.05 -14.79
CA GLU A 155 0.31 29.44 -14.48
C GLU A 155 1.80 29.75 -14.74
N ARG A 156 2.66 28.73 -14.87
CA ARG A 156 4.12 28.86 -14.99
C ARG A 156 4.67 28.53 -16.38
N PHE A 157 3.82 28.23 -17.34
CA PHE A 157 4.26 28.05 -18.72
C PHE A 157 4.90 29.34 -19.25
N LYS A 158 6.14 29.21 -19.70
CA LYS A 158 6.89 30.25 -20.41
C LYS A 158 7.92 29.60 -21.30
N GLU A 159 8.25 30.23 -22.43
CA GLU A 159 9.35 29.78 -23.27
C GLU A 159 10.63 29.64 -22.44
N GLY A 160 11.37 28.56 -22.69
CA GLY A 160 12.62 28.29 -21.99
C GLY A 160 12.49 27.53 -20.66
N ILE A 161 11.29 27.37 -20.09
CA ILE A 161 11.11 26.49 -18.91
C ILE A 161 11.33 25.04 -19.30
N THR A 162 11.95 24.26 -18.43
CA THR A 162 12.23 22.84 -18.67
C THR A 162 11.09 21.93 -18.21
N GLU A 163 11.03 20.73 -18.76
CA GLU A 163 10.11 19.67 -18.31
C GLU A 163 10.28 19.40 -16.81
N LYS A 164 11.53 19.26 -16.34
CA LYS A 164 11.85 19.06 -14.91
C LYS A 164 11.37 20.20 -14.02
N GLU A 165 11.52 21.45 -14.46
CA GLU A 165 11.03 22.60 -13.68
C GLU A 165 9.51 22.56 -13.52
N LEU A 166 8.76 22.20 -14.56
CA LEU A 166 7.30 22.05 -14.47
C LEU A 166 6.89 20.86 -13.60
N ALA A 167 7.56 19.71 -13.72
CA ALA A 167 7.32 18.55 -12.87
C ALA A 167 7.55 18.88 -11.38
N TRP A 168 8.62 19.65 -11.08
CA TRP A 168 8.89 20.12 -9.73
C TRP A 168 7.84 21.11 -9.22
N ILE A 169 7.34 22.01 -10.07
CA ILE A 169 6.25 22.92 -9.71
C ILE A 169 5.00 22.13 -9.32
N PHE A 170 4.67 21.06 -10.07
CA PHE A 170 3.56 20.19 -9.71
C PHE A 170 3.76 19.57 -8.32
N GLU A 171 4.90 18.91 -8.09
CA GLU A 171 5.17 18.24 -6.81
C GLU A 171 5.12 19.21 -5.63
N LYS A 172 5.79 20.35 -5.77
CA LYS A 172 5.79 21.38 -4.74
C LYS A 172 4.36 21.84 -4.42
N SER A 173 3.58 22.13 -5.46
CA SER A 173 2.20 22.59 -5.32
C SER A 173 1.31 21.52 -4.67
N ALA A 174 1.44 20.26 -5.07
CA ALA A 174 0.69 19.14 -4.48
C ALA A 174 0.92 19.00 -2.98
N ARG A 175 2.18 19.16 -2.55
CA ARG A 175 2.54 19.13 -1.12
C ARG A 175 1.98 20.33 -0.36
N GLU A 176 1.97 21.51 -0.96
CA GLU A 176 1.50 22.77 -0.34
C GLU A 176 -0.04 22.86 -0.24
N ILE A 177 -0.79 22.38 -1.24
CA ILE A 177 -2.19 22.77 -1.45
C ILE A 177 -3.17 22.13 -0.45
N PHE A 178 -3.01 20.86 -0.02
CA PHE A 178 -3.83 20.27 1.06
C PHE A 178 -3.15 19.10 1.79
N GLY A 179 -1.84 19.14 1.94
CA GLY A 179 -1.11 18.11 2.68
C GLY A 179 -1.11 16.75 1.97
N ALA A 180 -0.90 16.75 0.65
CA ALA A 180 -0.54 15.51 -0.03
C ALA A 180 0.67 14.90 0.68
N SER A 181 0.58 13.61 0.96
CA SER A 181 1.70 12.86 1.56
C SER A 181 2.85 12.65 0.58
N GLY A 182 2.60 12.85 -0.71
CA GLY A 182 3.59 12.79 -1.79
C GLY A 182 2.91 12.71 -3.15
N LEU A 183 3.69 12.34 -4.16
CA LEU A 183 3.18 11.98 -5.48
C LEU A 183 2.68 10.53 -5.51
N SER A 184 1.76 10.21 -6.43
CA SER A 184 1.39 8.82 -6.71
C SER A 184 2.46 8.07 -7.51
N PHE A 185 3.16 8.80 -8.37
CA PHE A 185 4.29 8.38 -9.21
C PHE A 185 5.05 9.64 -9.67
N ASP A 186 6.24 9.47 -10.23
CA ASP A 186 7.04 10.60 -10.69
C ASP A 186 6.32 11.35 -11.81
N THR A 187 6.16 12.67 -11.66
CA THR A 187 5.42 13.48 -12.63
C THR A 187 6.17 13.52 -13.97
N ILE A 188 5.46 13.14 -15.03
CA ILE A 188 5.95 13.19 -16.41
C ILE A 188 5.47 14.49 -17.02
N VAL A 189 6.43 15.28 -17.53
CA VAL A 189 6.19 16.41 -18.41
C VAL A 189 7.00 16.14 -19.66
N ALA A 190 6.33 16.12 -20.81
CA ALA A 190 6.94 15.74 -22.07
C ALA A 190 6.57 16.72 -23.18
N PHE A 191 7.58 17.33 -23.78
CA PHE A 191 7.46 18.36 -24.82
C PHE A 191 7.76 17.80 -26.22
N ALA A 192 6.92 18.17 -27.20
CA ALA A 192 7.09 17.81 -28.60
C ALA A 192 7.31 16.30 -28.79
N GLU A 193 8.40 15.85 -29.40
CA GLU A 193 8.67 14.43 -29.64
C GLU A 193 8.72 13.58 -28.36
N ASN A 194 9.04 14.17 -27.21
CA ASN A 194 9.00 13.45 -25.94
C ASN A 194 7.58 13.03 -25.56
N SER A 195 6.56 13.80 -25.97
CA SER A 195 5.15 13.49 -25.70
C SER A 195 4.65 12.21 -26.41
N ALA A 196 5.41 11.72 -27.40
CA ALA A 196 5.15 10.44 -28.04
C ALA A 196 5.74 9.24 -27.29
N SER A 197 6.54 9.45 -26.24
CA SER A 197 7.12 8.39 -25.40
C SER A 197 6.26 8.16 -24.14
N PRO A 198 5.55 7.02 -24.01
CA PRO A 198 4.59 6.81 -22.91
C PRO A 198 5.19 6.77 -21.50
N HIS A 199 6.48 6.43 -21.38
CA HIS A 199 7.21 6.39 -20.11
C HIS A 199 8.40 7.36 -20.13
N HIS A 200 8.20 8.54 -20.72
CA HIS A 200 9.21 9.60 -20.74
C HIS A 200 9.59 10.03 -19.32
N GLU A 201 10.89 10.18 -19.07
CA GLU A 201 11.39 10.84 -17.87
C GLU A 201 11.60 12.32 -18.17
N SER A 202 10.88 13.19 -17.46
CA SER A 202 10.99 14.65 -17.57
C SER A 202 12.46 15.08 -17.63
N SER A 203 12.83 15.79 -18.69
CA SER A 203 14.22 16.10 -19.04
C SER A 203 14.56 17.60 -18.85
N ASN A 204 15.76 18.00 -19.26
CA ASN A 204 16.14 19.42 -19.32
C ASN A 204 15.71 20.08 -20.64
N LYS A 205 14.89 19.41 -21.48
CA LYS A 205 14.34 20.00 -22.69
C LYS A 205 13.51 21.23 -22.34
N LYS A 206 13.76 22.32 -23.06
CA LYS A 206 13.09 23.60 -22.87
C LYS A 206 11.82 23.69 -23.70
N LEU A 207 10.83 24.37 -23.17
CA LEU A 207 9.58 24.64 -23.86
C LEU A 207 9.80 25.67 -24.97
N GLU A 208 9.38 25.33 -26.18
CA GLU A 208 9.36 26.22 -27.35
C GLU A 208 7.92 26.61 -27.70
N LYS A 209 7.77 27.66 -28.52
CA LYS A 209 6.46 28.13 -28.97
C LYS A 209 5.73 27.05 -29.79
N ASN A 210 4.41 26.95 -29.62
CA ASN A 210 3.55 25.99 -30.32
C ASN A 210 3.93 24.52 -30.11
N THR A 211 4.54 24.20 -28.96
CA THR A 211 4.92 22.83 -28.59
C THR A 211 3.73 22.07 -28.00
N PRO A 212 3.43 20.84 -28.47
CA PRO A 212 2.49 19.97 -27.77
C PRO A 212 3.13 19.48 -26.46
N ILE A 213 2.31 19.40 -25.41
CA ILE A 213 2.73 19.07 -24.06
C ILE A 213 1.86 17.94 -23.53
N LEU A 214 2.50 16.87 -23.06
CA LEU A 214 1.86 15.84 -22.25
C LEU A 214 2.28 16.04 -20.79
N ILE A 215 1.31 16.00 -19.89
CA ILE A 215 1.55 15.96 -18.45
C ILE A 215 0.83 14.75 -17.90
N ASP A 216 1.59 13.82 -17.31
CA ASP A 216 1.06 12.70 -16.54
C ASP A 216 1.47 12.88 -15.08
N CYS A 217 0.48 13.04 -14.22
CA CYS A 217 0.69 13.47 -12.85
C CYS A 217 -0.40 12.93 -11.93
N GLY A 218 -0.04 12.72 -10.67
CA GLY A 218 -0.98 12.33 -9.65
C GLY A 218 -0.39 12.50 -8.26
N VAL A 219 -1.26 12.45 -7.25
CA VAL A 219 -0.90 12.75 -5.87
C VAL A 219 -1.31 11.61 -4.96
N LYS A 220 -0.60 11.47 -3.86
CA LYS A 220 -0.92 10.53 -2.80
C LYS A 220 -1.48 11.27 -1.59
N TYR A 221 -2.74 10.99 -1.24
CA TYR A 221 -3.39 11.56 -0.06
C TYR A 221 -4.01 10.45 0.80
N LYS A 222 -3.69 10.46 2.10
CA LYS A 222 -4.10 9.42 3.07
C LYS A 222 -3.89 7.98 2.56
N ASN A 223 -2.75 7.73 1.90
CA ASN A 223 -2.37 6.46 1.26
C ASN A 223 -3.23 5.96 0.08
N TYR A 224 -4.09 6.82 -0.46
CA TYR A 224 -4.73 6.58 -1.77
C TYR A 224 -4.02 7.39 -2.85
N ILE A 225 -4.08 6.88 -4.07
CA ILE A 225 -3.58 7.47 -5.31
C ILE A 225 -4.73 7.53 -6.31
#